data_AF-W4JUC9-F1
#
_entry.id   AF-W4JUC9-F1
#
_cell.length_a   1.000
_cell.length_b   1.000
_cell.length_c   1.000
_cell.angle_alpha   90.00
_cell.angle_beta   90.00
_cell.angle_gamma   90.00
#
_symmetry.space_group_name_H-M   'P 1'
#
loop_
_entity.id
_entity.type
_entity.pdbx_description
1 polymer ?
#
loop_
_entity_poly.entity_id
_entity_poly.type
_entity_poly.pdbx_seq_one_letter_code
_entity_poly.pdbx_strand_id
1 'polypeptide(L)'
;MTFAIIEHFKNDKVPEMPWSSKHADLGIFTWNFNKFSDPKIISISQLCSLFALADVPLRGQGCAWVTISLDHLTQEPNTLNLDLDEE
;
A
#
# COMPACT_ATOMS: atom_id res chain seq x y z
N MET A 1 6.23 1.28 -28.49
CA MET A 1 7.02 1.05 -27.26
C MET A 1 6.33 1.82 -26.15
N THR A 2 5.86 1.14 -25.10
CA THR A 2 5.06 1.75 -24.02
C THR A 2 5.91 1.82 -22.76
N PHE A 3 5.91 2.97 -22.10
CA PHE A 3 6.65 3.22 -20.87
C PHE A 3 5.73 3.90 -19.85
N ALA A 4 6.12 3.85 -18.58
CA ALA A 4 5.46 4.59 -17.51
C ALA A 4 6.46 5.55 -16.86
N ILE A 5 5.96 6.71 -16.44
CA ILE A 5 6.67 7.64 -15.55
C ILE A 5 6.09 7.39 -14.16
N ILE A 6 6.94 7.01 -13.22
CA ILE A 6 6.52 6.67 -11.85
C ILE A 6 7.26 7.52 -10.83
N GLU A 7 6.63 7.70 -9.68
CA GLU A 7 7.23 8.26 -8.48
C GLU A 7 7.10 7.23 -7.35
N HIS A 8 8.22 6.84 -6.75
CA HIS A 8 8.20 5.86 -5.64
C HIS A 8 7.88 6.57 -4.32
N PHE A 9 7.02 5.96 -3.48
CA PHE A 9 6.84 6.41 -2.10
C PHE A 9 8.17 6.42 -1.35
N LYS A 10 8.43 7.50 -0.60
CA LYS A 10 9.63 7.62 0.20
C LYS A 10 9.39 7.11 1.62
N ASN A 11 10.33 6.35 2.15
CA ASN A 11 10.38 5.96 3.55
C ASN A 11 11.74 6.40 4.13
N ASP A 12 11.74 7.51 4.85
CA ASP A 12 12.94 7.96 5.57
C ASP A 12 12.78 7.62 7.05
N LYS A 13 13.63 6.72 7.56
CA LYS A 13 13.80 6.48 9.01
C LYS A 13 12.51 6.14 9.76
N VAL A 14 11.64 5.30 9.19
CA VAL A 14 10.57 4.72 10.02
C VAL A 14 11.27 3.86 11.09
N PRO A 15 10.99 4.08 12.39
CA PRO A 15 11.52 3.21 13.44
C PRO A 15 11.14 1.77 13.10
N GLU A 16 12.01 0.79 13.42
CA GLU A 16 11.63 -0.62 13.35
C GLU A 16 10.37 -0.81 14.19
N MET A 17 9.22 -0.81 13.52
CA MET A 17 7.95 -1.13 14.13
C MET A 17 8.05 -2.58 14.64
N PRO A 18 7.45 -2.95 15.77
CA PRO A 18 7.53 -4.33 16.29
C PRO A 18 6.97 -5.39 15.31
N TRP A 19 6.19 -4.96 14.31
CA TRP A 19 5.72 -5.78 13.19
C TRP A 19 6.81 -6.11 12.15
N SER A 20 8.00 -5.48 12.19
CA SER A 20 9.14 -5.75 11.30
C SER A 20 9.66 -7.18 11.40
N SER A 21 9.37 -7.86 12.52
CA SER A 21 9.71 -9.26 12.77
C SER A 21 8.69 -10.26 12.19
N LYS A 22 7.50 -9.81 11.79
CA LYS A 22 6.54 -10.65 11.05
C LYS A 22 6.78 -10.48 9.56
N HIS A 23 7.80 -11.21 9.10
CA HIS A 23 8.05 -11.48 7.71
C HIS A 23 6.75 -11.87 6.98
N ALA A 24 6.41 -11.08 5.97
CA ALA A 24 5.77 -11.55 4.74
C ALA A 24 4.48 -12.37 4.85
N ASP A 25 3.49 -11.88 5.61
CA ASP A 25 2.09 -12.14 5.26
C ASP A 25 1.31 -10.83 5.36
N LEU A 26 0.97 -10.27 4.20
CA LEU A 26 0.15 -9.06 3.99
C LEU A 26 0.77 -7.71 4.44
N GLY A 27 2.01 -7.45 4.00
CA GLY A 27 2.41 -6.20 3.32
C GLY A 27 2.10 -4.82 3.94
N ILE A 28 2.23 -4.65 5.26
CA ILE A 28 2.10 -3.30 5.87
C ILE A 28 3.41 -2.55 5.72
N PHE A 29 3.43 -1.55 4.84
CA PHE A 29 4.53 -0.60 4.68
C PHE A 29 4.15 0.78 5.22
N THR A 30 5.17 1.55 5.61
CA THR A 30 5.02 2.92 6.09
C THR A 30 5.74 3.85 5.11
N TRP A 31 5.14 5.01 4.88
CA TRP A 31 5.62 6.00 3.92
C TRP A 31 5.52 7.40 4.53
N ASN A 32 6.33 8.33 4.05
CA ASN A 32 6.16 9.74 4.35
C ASN A 32 4.98 10.30 3.54
N PHE A 33 4.03 10.94 4.21
CA PHE A 33 2.88 11.54 3.55
C PHE A 33 3.31 12.54 2.48
N ASN A 34 2.77 12.37 1.26
CA ASN A 34 2.99 13.25 0.12
C ASN A 34 4.48 13.55 -0.17
N LYS A 35 5.34 12.56 0.13
CA LYS A 35 6.77 12.59 -0.20
C LYS A 35 7.11 11.41 -1.08
N PHE A 36 7.50 11.73 -2.30
CA PHE A 36 7.91 10.77 -3.31
C PHE A 36 9.38 10.97 -3.65
N SER A 37 9.98 9.94 -4.25
CA SER A 37 11.30 10.01 -4.87
C SER A 37 11.22 10.72 -6.20
N ASP A 38 12.38 11.09 -6.77
CA ASP A 38 12.42 11.71 -8.09
C ASP A 38 11.76 10.82 -9.16
N PRO A 39 11.03 11.41 -10.13
CA PRO A 39 10.38 10.67 -11.19
C PRO A 39 11.35 9.78 -11.97
N LYS A 40 10.91 8.56 -12.29
CA LYS A 40 11.69 7.58 -13.03
C LYS A 40 10.88 7.02 -14.19
N ILE A 41 11.53 6.83 -15.33
CA ILE A 41 10.96 6.13 -16.48
C ILE A 41 11.24 4.63 -16.32
N ILE A 42 10.20 3.83 -16.42
CA ILE A 42 10.29 2.37 -16.41
C ILE A 42 9.62 1.75 -17.63
N SER A 43 10.03 0.53 -17.99
CA SER A 43 9.29 -0.29 -18.96
C SER A 43 7.91 -0.62 -18.38
N ILE A 44 6.87 -0.63 -19.20
CA ILE A 44 5.53 -1.03 -18.74
C ILE A 44 5.51 -2.46 -18.15
N SER A 45 6.39 -3.34 -18.62
CA SER A 45 6.55 -4.70 -18.11
C SER A 45 7.08 -4.77 -16.67
N GLN A 46 7.59 -3.66 -16.12
CA GLN A 46 8.06 -3.54 -14.75
C GLN A 46 7.03 -2.89 -13.83
N LEU A 47 5.89 -2.42 -14.37
CA LEU A 47 4.82 -1.85 -13.57
C LEU A 47 3.97 -2.98 -13.00
N CYS A 48 4.13 -3.23 -11.70
CA CYS A 48 3.38 -4.28 -11.01
C CYS A 48 2.09 -3.77 -10.35
N SER A 49 2.09 -2.52 -9.88
CA SER A 49 1.03 -2.00 -9.03
C SER A 49 0.95 -0.47 -9.08
N LEU A 50 -0.26 0.08 -8.97
CA LEU A 50 -0.53 1.51 -8.85
C LEU A 50 -1.28 1.78 -7.54
N PHE A 51 -0.87 2.82 -6.83
CA PHE A 51 -1.53 3.24 -5.59
C PHE A 51 -1.99 4.70 -5.68
N ALA A 52 -3.14 5.00 -5.10
CA ALA A 52 -3.61 6.34 -4.81
C ALA A 52 -3.32 6.71 -3.35
N LEU A 53 -3.07 8.00 -3.11
CA LEU A 53 -2.94 8.57 -1.78
C LEU A 53 -4.14 9.50 -1.53
N ALA A 54 -4.82 9.36 -0.40
CA ALA A 54 -5.95 10.21 -0.04
C ALA A 54 -5.85 10.71 1.40
N ASP A 55 -6.18 11.98 1.60
CA ASP A 55 -6.36 12.56 2.93
C ASP A 55 -7.73 12.21 3.49
N VAL A 56 -7.76 11.81 4.76
CA VAL A 56 -8.97 11.48 5.51
C VAL A 56 -9.05 12.41 6.72
N PRO A 57 -9.99 13.37 6.73
CA PRO A 57 -10.17 14.25 7.88
C PRO A 57 -10.71 13.45 9.07
N LEU A 58 -10.00 13.46 10.19
CA LEU A 58 -10.47 12.89 11.46
C LEU A 58 -11.11 13.98 12.30
N ARG A 59 -12.39 13.82 12.63
CA ARG A 59 -13.15 14.81 13.39
C ARG A 59 -12.47 15.10 14.73
N GLY A 60 -12.01 16.34 14.92
CA GLY A 60 -11.42 16.83 16.17
C GLY A 60 -10.03 16.27 16.52
N GLN A 61 -9.42 15.44 15.66
CA GLN A 61 -8.18 14.70 15.98
C GLN A 61 -7.07 14.90 14.93
N GLY A 62 -7.33 15.64 13.86
CA GLY A 62 -6.35 15.99 12.83
C GLY A 62 -6.66 15.37 11.46
N CYS A 63 -5.63 15.24 10.63
CA CYS A 63 -5.74 14.58 9.32
C CYS A 63 -5.02 13.23 9.37
N ALA A 64 -5.70 12.17 8.96
CA ALA A 64 -5.06 10.91 8.58
C ALA A 64 -4.92 10.86 7.07
N TRP A 65 -4.17 9.89 6.57
CA TRP A 65 -4.06 9.61 5.15
C TRP A 65 -4.06 8.10 4.93
N VAL A 66 -4.52 7.68 3.76
CA VAL A 66 -4.61 6.28 3.34
C VAL A 66 -3.95 6.09 1.99
N THR A 67 -3.28 4.95 1.82
CA THR A 67 -2.82 4.47 0.51
C THR A 67 -3.79 3.41 0.04
N ILE A 68 -4.31 3.55 -1.18
CA ILE A 68 -5.31 2.67 -1.77
C ILE A 68 -4.67 2.01 -2.98
N SER A 69 -4.58 0.68 -2.99
CA SER A 69 -4.18 -0.03 -4.21
C SER A 69 -5.26 0.16 -5.28
N LEU A 70 -4.85 0.45 -6.50
CA LEU A 70 -5.73 0.57 -7.67
C LEU A 70 -5.71 -0.69 -8.54
N ASP A 71 -4.96 -1.73 -8.15
CA ASP A 71 -4.79 -2.95 -8.96
C ASP A 71 -5.86 -4.02 -8.70
N HIS A 72 -6.99 -3.62 -8.11
CA HIS A 72 -8.09 -4.54 -7.88
C HIS A 72 -8.85 -4.84 -9.18
N LEU A 73 -8.43 -5.88 -9.90
CA LEU A 73 -9.31 -6.54 -10.89
C LEU A 73 -10.27 -7.55 -10.24
N THR A 74 -10.07 -7.92 -8.96
CA THR A 74 -10.92 -8.86 -8.24
C THR A 74 -10.94 -8.59 -6.73
N GLN A 75 -12.03 -8.98 -6.07
CA GLN A 75 -12.18 -9.00 -4.62
C GLN A 75 -11.11 -9.89 -3.98
N GLU A 76 -10.50 -9.45 -2.87
CA GLU A 76 -9.56 -10.29 -2.12
C GLU A 76 -10.28 -11.56 -1.60
N PRO A 77 -9.65 -12.75 -1.66
CA PRO A 77 -10.27 -13.97 -1.19
C PRO A 77 -10.62 -13.84 0.29
N ASN A 78 -11.90 -14.00 0.59
CA ASN A 78 -12.41 -13.96 1.96
C ASN A 78 -11.98 -15.26 2.65
N THR A 79 -10.85 -15.26 3.36
CA THR A 79 -10.30 -16.46 4.03
C THR A 79 -11.03 -16.84 5.32
N LEU A 80 -12.17 -16.21 5.63
CA LEU A 80 -13.07 -16.67 6.68
C LEU A 80 -13.91 -17.87 6.20
N ASN A 81 -13.24 -18.99 5.91
CA ASN A 81 -13.86 -20.28 6.23
C ASN A 81 -13.83 -20.38 7.76
N LEU A 82 -14.82 -19.75 8.39
CA LEU A 82 -15.28 -20.24 9.68
C LEU A 82 -15.90 -21.59 9.35
N ASP A 83 -15.11 -22.64 9.54
CA ASP A 83 -15.62 -24.00 9.61
C ASP A 83 -16.77 -23.96 10.62
N LEU A 84 -18.00 -23.96 10.10
CA LEU A 84 -19.17 -24.20 10.89
C LEU A 84 -19.00 -25.64 11.36
N ASP A 85 -18.65 -25.81 12.64
CA ASP A 85 -18.63 -27.10 13.31
C ASP A 85 -19.96 -27.81 12.96
N GLU A 86 -19.86 -28.88 12.16
CA GLU A 86 -20.99 -29.76 11.89
C GLU A 86 -21.38 -30.44 13.21
N GLU A 87 -22.63 -30.20 13.63
CA GLU A 87 -23.27 -30.76 14.82
C GLU A 87 -23.50 -32.28 14.71
#